data_AF-A0A117NJX1-F1
#
_entry.id   AF-A0A117NJX1-F1
#
_cell.length_a   1.000
_cell.length_b   1.000
_cell.length_c   1.000
_cell.angle_alpha   90.00
_cell.angle_beta   90.00
_cell.angle_gamma   90.00
#
_symmetry.space_group_name_H-M   'P 1'
#
loop_
_entity.id
_entity.type
_entity.pdbx_description
1 polymer ?
#
loop_
_entity_poly.entity_id
_entity_poly.type
_entity_poly.pdbx_seq_one_letter_code
_entity_poly.pdbx_strand_id
1 'polypeptide(L)'
;MKRNQGFTLIELIIVIVILGILAVTAAPRFLDFSGDARTSTLNGVRGALESAGALVYGRAIIAGVQNDDAVAVADSPVAAVALVNGYPAADVASLRGATELVAAEWDMAVSTANNAPGFGAVGTTSVVISPVGTNLATTEADSCHVVYVQSTGDGIKPIITVYADGC
;
A
#
# COMPACT_ATOMS: atom_id res chain seq x y z
N MET A 1 41.98 43.18 27.41
CA MET A 1 41.06 42.30 28.16
C MET A 1 39.75 42.23 27.39
N LYS A 2 39.41 41.07 26.82
CA LYS A 2 38.15 40.87 26.08
C LYS A 2 37.04 40.67 27.12
N ARG A 3 36.02 41.53 27.14
CA ARG A 3 34.87 41.40 28.05
C ARG A 3 34.04 40.20 27.57
N ASN A 4 33.98 39.13 28.37
CA ASN A 4 32.96 38.10 28.17
C ASN A 4 31.61 38.73 28.51
N GLN A 5 30.79 38.97 27.49
CA GLN A 5 29.38 39.29 27.68
C GLN A 5 28.69 37.98 28.09
N GLY A 6 28.31 37.88 29.37
CA GLY A 6 27.51 36.76 29.85
C GLY A 6 26.09 36.85 29.30
N PHE A 7 25.45 35.69 29.12
CA PHE A 7 24.03 35.60 28.75
C PHE A 7 23.17 36.17 29.90
N THR A 8 22.15 36.96 29.57
CA THR A 8 21.23 37.47 30.60
C THR A 8 20.26 36.39 31.04
N LEU A 9 19.82 36.42 32.30
CA LEU A 9 18.84 35.47 32.82
C LEU A 9 17.51 35.56 32.04
N ILE A 10 17.14 36.77 31.61
CA ILE A 10 15.93 36.99 30.80
C ILE A 10 16.04 36.39 29.40
N GLU A 11 17.20 36.45 28.74
CA GLU A 11 17.39 35.79 27.44
C GLU A 11 17.22 34.27 27.58
N LEU A 12 17.75 33.67 28.63
CA LEU A 12 17.57 32.23 28.86
C LEU A 12 16.10 31.86 29.08
N ILE A 13 15.36 32.66 29.86
CA ILE A 13 13.92 32.44 30.08
C ILE A 13 13.13 32.57 28.79
N ILE A 14 13.40 33.59 27.98
CA ILE A 14 12.68 33.80 26.72
C ILE A 14 12.91 32.61 25.77
N VAL A 15 14.14 32.07 25.71
CA VAL A 15 14.45 30.91 24.88
C VAL A 15 13.65 29.68 25.32
N ILE A 16 13.60 29.36 26.61
CA ILE A 16 12.84 28.19 27.08
C ILE A 16 11.32 28.38 26.90
N VAL A 17 10.81 29.60 27.00
CA VAL A 17 9.39 29.91 26.75
C VAL A 17 9.05 29.71 25.27
N ILE A 18 9.89 30.22 24.36
CA ILE A 18 9.70 30.03 22.92
C ILE A 18 9.77 28.55 22.56
N LEU A 19 10.77 27.82 23.07
CA LEU A 19 10.88 26.37 22.87
C LEU A 19 9.68 25.61 23.44
N GLY A 20 9.14 26.04 24.59
CA GLY A 20 7.94 25.45 25.18
C GLY A 20 6.70 25.62 24.29
N ILE A 21 6.50 26.81 23.70
CA ILE A 21 5.38 27.06 22.78
C ILE A 21 5.52 26.20 21.51
N LEU A 22 6.73 26.14 20.93
CA LEU A 22 6.99 25.34 19.73
C LEU A 22 6.84 23.83 20.00
N ALA A 23 7.22 23.35 21.19
CA ALA A 23 7.07 21.94 21.54
C ALA A 23 5.60 21.52 21.64
N VAL A 24 4.73 22.35 22.25
CA VAL A 24 3.30 22.03 22.41
C VAL A 24 2.57 22.02 21.07
N THR A 25 2.94 22.87 20.12
CA THR A 25 2.31 22.90 18.80
C THR A 25 2.86 21.85 17.84
N ALA A 26 4.13 21.47 17.95
CA ALA A 26 4.75 20.45 17.10
C ALA A 26 4.49 19.01 17.57
N ALA A 27 4.38 18.77 18.88
CA ALA A 27 4.25 17.42 19.42
C ALA A 27 3.03 16.63 18.90
N PRO A 28 1.82 17.21 18.77
CA PRO A 28 0.66 16.46 18.26
C PRO A 28 0.89 15.93 16.83
N ARG A 29 1.38 16.79 15.93
CA ARG A 29 1.69 16.36 14.55
C ARG A 29 2.88 15.41 14.46
N PHE A 30 3.85 15.55 15.36
CA PHE A 30 5.01 14.65 15.36
C PHE A 30 4.63 13.21 15.69
N LEU A 31 3.59 13.00 16.50
CA LEU A 31 3.09 11.68 16.85
C LEU A 31 2.33 11.01 15.69
N ASP A 32 1.60 11.79 14.89
CA ASP A 32 0.78 11.26 13.78
C ASP A 32 1.55 11.03 12.47
N PHE A 33 2.80 11.51 12.34
CA PHE A 33 3.57 11.37 11.10
C PHE A 33 3.82 9.92 10.66
N SER A 34 3.87 8.98 11.61
CA SER A 34 4.10 7.58 11.27
C SER A 34 2.88 6.93 10.60
N GLY A 35 1.66 7.26 11.07
CA GLY A 35 0.42 6.78 10.48
C GLY A 35 0.17 7.39 9.10
N ASP A 36 0.40 8.71 8.96
CA ASP A 36 0.32 9.41 7.67
C ASP A 36 1.31 8.84 6.64
N ALA A 37 2.55 8.56 7.07
CA ALA A 37 3.57 7.97 6.22
C ALA A 37 3.15 6.57 5.74
N ARG A 38 2.65 5.71 6.64
CA ARG A 38 2.16 4.37 6.28
C ARG A 38 0.98 4.44 5.32
N THR A 39 -0.01 5.28 5.60
CA THR A 39 -1.14 5.51 4.72
C THR A 39 -0.68 5.96 3.33
N SER A 40 0.31 6.85 3.24
CA SER A 40 0.91 7.26 1.96
C SER A 40 1.58 6.09 1.24
N THR A 41 2.33 5.23 1.95
CA THR A 41 2.95 4.04 1.32
C THR A 41 1.92 3.05 0.78
N LEU A 42 0.81 2.82 1.50
CA LEU A 42 -0.28 1.95 1.03
C LEU A 42 -0.98 2.54 -0.20
N ASN A 43 -1.17 3.86 -0.25
CA ASN A 43 -1.65 4.54 -1.46
C ASN A 43 -0.67 4.40 -2.63
N GLY A 44 0.64 4.41 -2.35
CA GLY A 44 1.68 4.08 -3.34
C GLY A 44 1.52 2.68 -3.91
N VAL A 45 1.28 1.67 -3.06
CA VAL A 45 0.99 0.29 -3.48
C VAL A 45 -0.28 0.23 -4.34
N ARG A 46 -1.35 0.91 -3.94
CA ARG A 46 -2.56 1.03 -4.77
C ARG A 46 -2.25 1.60 -6.16
N GLY A 47 -1.49 2.68 -6.24
CA GLY A 47 -1.08 3.28 -7.52
C GLY A 47 -0.26 2.32 -8.38
N ALA A 48 0.65 1.55 -7.76
CA ALA A 48 1.43 0.53 -8.45
C ALA A 48 0.54 -0.57 -9.03
N LEU A 49 -0.45 -1.05 -8.28
CA LEU A 49 -1.42 -2.05 -8.74
C LEU A 49 -2.32 -1.53 -9.87
N GLU A 50 -2.80 -0.28 -9.77
CA GLU A 50 -3.59 0.35 -10.83
C GLU A 50 -2.79 0.50 -12.13
N SER A 51 -1.53 0.95 -12.02
CA SER A 51 -0.60 1.08 -13.15
C SER A 51 -0.30 -0.28 -13.79
N ALA A 52 0.05 -1.27 -12.97
CA ALA A 52 0.31 -2.64 -13.40
C ALA A 52 -0.91 -3.25 -14.10
N GLY A 53 -2.10 -3.10 -13.53
CA GLY A 53 -3.34 -3.55 -14.14
C GLY A 53 -3.60 -2.95 -15.52
N ALA A 54 -3.38 -1.64 -15.68
CA ALA A 54 -3.52 -0.95 -16.96
C ALA A 54 -2.48 -1.42 -18.01
N LEU A 55 -1.23 -1.63 -17.59
CA LEU A 55 -0.16 -2.12 -18.47
C LEU A 55 -0.42 -3.55 -18.93
N VAL A 56 -0.79 -4.43 -18.00
CA VAL A 56 -1.10 -5.84 -18.29
C VAL A 56 -2.32 -5.95 -19.20
N TYR A 57 -3.38 -5.18 -18.93
CA TYR A 57 -4.57 -5.14 -19.79
C TYR A 57 -4.27 -4.59 -21.18
N GLY A 58 -3.43 -3.55 -21.29
CA GLY A 58 -2.96 -3.04 -22.59
C GLY A 58 -2.23 -4.11 -23.41
N ARG A 59 -1.40 -4.93 -22.76
CA ARG A 59 -0.75 -6.08 -23.41
C ARG A 59 -1.76 -7.17 -23.78
N ALA A 60 -2.73 -7.45 -22.93
CA ALA A 60 -3.78 -8.43 -23.20
C ALA A 60 -4.61 -8.07 -24.45
N ILE A 61 -4.94 -6.78 -24.65
CA ILE A 61 -5.60 -6.31 -25.87
C ILE A 61 -4.72 -6.54 -27.12
N ILE A 62 -3.43 -6.21 -27.03
CA ILE A 62 -2.50 -6.39 -28.16
C ILE A 62 -2.37 -7.86 -28.53
N ALA A 63 -2.36 -8.74 -27.53
CA ALA A 63 -2.32 -10.19 -27.70
C ALA A 63 -3.68 -10.80 -28.09
N GLY A 64 -4.78 -10.03 -28.03
CA GLY A 64 -6.13 -10.49 -28.36
C GLY A 64 -6.78 -11.38 -27.29
N VAL A 65 -6.28 -11.34 -26.06
CA VAL A 65 -6.67 -12.20 -24.92
C VAL A 65 -7.32 -11.40 -23.79
N GLN A 66 -7.87 -10.21 -24.09
CA GLN A 66 -8.40 -9.28 -23.10
C GLN A 66 -9.63 -9.77 -22.33
N ASN A 67 -10.27 -10.85 -22.78
CA ASN A 67 -11.41 -11.49 -22.13
C ASN A 67 -11.09 -12.93 -21.72
N ASP A 68 -9.84 -13.36 -21.89
CA ASP A 68 -9.45 -14.73 -21.57
C ASP A 68 -8.95 -14.80 -20.12
N ASP A 69 -9.39 -15.85 -19.44
CA ASP A 69 -8.80 -16.29 -18.19
C ASP A 69 -7.63 -17.23 -18.53
N ALA A 70 -6.45 -16.97 -17.95
CA ALA A 70 -5.27 -17.85 -17.97
C ALA A 70 -4.32 -17.82 -19.20
N VAL A 71 -4.27 -16.76 -20.00
CA VAL A 71 -3.12 -16.57 -20.90
C VAL A 71 -2.00 -15.84 -20.18
N ALA A 72 -0.91 -16.54 -19.87
CA ALA A 72 0.32 -15.87 -19.45
C ALA A 72 0.77 -14.92 -20.57
N VAL A 73 0.87 -13.62 -20.28
CA VAL A 73 1.53 -12.70 -21.21
C VAL A 73 3.01 -13.06 -21.24
N ALA A 74 3.42 -13.86 -22.22
CA ALA A 74 4.83 -14.09 -22.50
C ALA A 74 5.47 -12.76 -22.93
N ASP A 75 6.70 -12.52 -22.48
CA ASP A 75 7.55 -11.34 -22.76
C ASP A 75 7.46 -10.17 -21.74
N SER A 76 7.70 -10.51 -20.46
CA SER A 76 8.13 -9.56 -19.42
C SER A 76 9.36 -10.16 -18.72
N PRO A 77 10.34 -9.37 -18.24
CA PRO A 77 11.46 -9.88 -17.44
C PRO A 77 11.02 -10.48 -16.08
N VAL A 78 9.73 -10.42 -15.77
CA VAL A 78 9.09 -10.98 -14.58
C VAL A 78 8.18 -12.13 -15.03
N ALA A 79 8.11 -13.18 -14.21
CA ALA A 79 7.41 -14.42 -14.49
C ALA A 79 6.03 -14.25 -15.15
N ALA A 80 5.60 -15.27 -15.90
CA ALA A 80 4.27 -15.37 -16.50
C ALA A 80 3.16 -14.83 -15.56
N VAL A 81 2.59 -13.67 -15.91
CA VAL A 81 1.46 -13.07 -15.18
C VAL A 81 0.18 -13.76 -15.67
N ALA A 82 -0.49 -14.49 -14.80
CA ALA A 82 -1.78 -15.07 -15.11
C ALA A 82 -2.84 -13.95 -15.20
N LEU A 83 -3.78 -14.13 -16.12
CA LEU A 83 -4.84 -13.16 -16.39
C LEU A 83 -6.20 -13.66 -15.92
N VAL A 84 -7.03 -12.71 -15.49
CA VAL A 84 -8.47 -12.84 -15.29
C VAL A 84 -9.14 -11.66 -16.00
N ASN A 85 -9.94 -11.93 -17.03
CA ASN A 85 -10.54 -10.92 -17.91
C ASN A 85 -9.52 -9.86 -18.39
N GLY A 86 -8.32 -10.31 -18.80
CA GLY A 86 -7.24 -9.45 -19.27
C GLY A 86 -6.50 -8.63 -18.20
N TYR A 87 -6.90 -8.69 -16.92
CA TYR A 87 -6.19 -8.08 -15.80
C TYR A 87 -5.37 -9.11 -15.03
N PRO A 88 -4.37 -8.71 -14.21
CA PRO A 88 -3.65 -9.65 -13.36
C PRO A 88 -4.60 -10.50 -12.50
N ALA A 89 -4.36 -11.81 -12.42
CA ALA A 89 -5.10 -12.67 -11.50
C ALA A 89 -4.83 -12.27 -10.05
N ALA A 90 -5.80 -12.49 -9.15
CA ALA A 90 -5.61 -12.37 -7.70
C ALA A 90 -4.76 -13.52 -7.14
N ASP A 91 -3.49 -13.54 -7.53
CA ASP A 91 -2.46 -14.49 -7.14
C ASP A 91 -1.16 -13.75 -6.83
N VAL A 92 -0.39 -14.25 -5.86
CA VAL A 92 0.86 -13.61 -5.42
C VAL A 92 1.89 -13.56 -6.55
N ALA A 93 2.02 -14.61 -7.36
CA ALA A 93 2.99 -14.66 -8.46
C ALA A 93 2.64 -13.64 -9.55
N SER A 94 1.38 -13.54 -9.94
CA SER A 94 0.89 -12.60 -10.96
C SER A 94 1.00 -11.15 -10.50
N LEU A 95 0.62 -10.85 -9.26
CA LEU A 95 0.73 -9.49 -8.74
C LEU A 95 2.18 -9.06 -8.53
N ARG A 96 3.07 -9.94 -8.05
CA ARG A 96 4.52 -9.67 -8.02
C ARG A 96 5.18 -9.70 -9.40
N GLY A 97 4.56 -10.35 -10.37
CA GLY A 97 4.97 -10.34 -11.77
C GLY A 97 4.61 -9.02 -12.47
N ALA A 98 3.45 -8.48 -12.12
CA ALA A 98 2.90 -7.26 -12.69
C ALA A 98 3.41 -5.99 -11.98
N THR A 99 3.83 -6.10 -10.72
CA THR A 99 4.33 -4.99 -9.90
C THR A 99 5.78 -5.25 -9.46
N GLU A 100 6.47 -4.23 -8.97
CA GLU A 100 7.81 -4.38 -8.36
C GLU A 100 7.74 -4.59 -6.84
N LEU A 101 6.62 -5.08 -6.31
CA LEU A 101 6.46 -5.32 -4.88
C LEU A 101 7.31 -6.52 -4.45
N VAL A 102 8.38 -6.25 -3.70
CA VAL A 102 9.32 -7.28 -3.23
C VAL A 102 8.85 -7.96 -1.95
N ALA A 103 9.13 -9.26 -1.82
CA ALA A 103 8.68 -10.06 -0.68
C ALA A 103 9.37 -9.69 0.65
N ALA A 104 10.48 -8.96 0.59
CA ALA A 104 11.17 -8.45 1.77
C ALA A 104 10.46 -7.26 2.42
N GLU A 105 9.54 -6.59 1.70
CA GLU A 105 8.86 -5.38 2.17
C GLU A 105 7.34 -5.58 2.31
N TRP A 106 6.76 -6.38 1.41
CA TRP A 106 5.32 -6.59 1.32
C TRP A 106 4.98 -8.06 1.46
N ASP A 107 4.18 -8.40 2.45
CA ASP A 107 3.52 -9.69 2.58
C ASP A 107 2.20 -9.70 1.81
N MET A 108 1.86 -10.84 1.20
CA MET A 108 0.68 -11.00 0.35
C MET A 108 -0.06 -12.28 0.71
N ALA A 109 -1.29 -12.14 1.19
CA ALA A 109 -2.15 -13.27 1.56
C ALA A 109 -3.35 -13.36 0.62
N VAL A 110 -3.53 -14.53 0.00
CA VAL A 110 -4.66 -14.78 -0.90
C VAL A 110 -5.92 -15.10 -0.09
N SER A 111 -6.98 -14.38 -0.41
CA SER A 111 -8.35 -14.64 0.04
C SER A 111 -9.08 -15.53 -0.94
N THR A 112 -9.81 -16.49 -0.39
CA THR A 112 -10.69 -17.39 -1.15
C THR A 112 -12.04 -17.46 -0.44
N ALA A 113 -13.04 -18.10 -1.05
CA ALA A 113 -14.36 -18.25 -0.47
C ALA A 113 -14.37 -18.84 0.96
N ASN A 114 -13.32 -19.59 1.35
CA ASN A 114 -13.23 -20.25 2.66
C ASN A 114 -12.12 -19.67 3.57
N ASN A 115 -11.41 -18.63 3.13
CA ASN A 115 -10.33 -18.02 3.89
C ASN A 115 -10.25 -16.52 3.58
N ALA A 116 -10.56 -15.67 4.56
CA ALA A 116 -10.42 -14.22 4.49
C ALA A 116 -9.25 -13.80 5.41
N PRO A 117 -8.03 -13.59 4.87
CA PRO A 117 -6.84 -13.39 5.69
C PRO A 117 -6.81 -12.03 6.40
N GLY A 118 -7.73 -11.12 6.09
CA GLY A 118 -7.86 -9.83 6.75
C GLY A 118 -9.23 -9.18 6.49
N PHE A 119 -9.50 -8.06 7.15
CA PHE A 119 -10.68 -7.23 6.93
C PHE A 119 -10.79 -6.80 5.46
N GLY A 120 -12.01 -6.69 4.94
CA GLY A 120 -12.23 -6.30 3.55
C GLY A 120 -11.87 -7.35 2.50
N ALA A 121 -11.26 -8.48 2.88
CA ALA A 121 -11.09 -9.64 2.01
C ALA A 121 -12.47 -10.28 1.74
N VAL A 122 -13.04 -10.02 0.56
CA VAL A 122 -14.38 -10.47 0.17
C VAL A 122 -14.31 -11.94 -0.29
N GLY A 123 -15.40 -12.71 -0.19
CA GLY A 123 -15.50 -14.11 -0.64
C GLY A 123 -15.33 -14.37 -2.14
N THR A 124 -14.83 -13.40 -2.89
CA THR A 124 -14.26 -13.53 -4.24
C THR A 124 -12.73 -13.65 -4.15
N THR A 125 -12.07 -14.25 -5.14
CA THR A 125 -10.60 -14.36 -5.10
C THR A 125 -9.98 -12.96 -5.05
N SER A 126 -9.30 -12.66 -3.95
CA SER A 126 -8.69 -11.36 -3.66
C SER A 126 -7.33 -11.58 -3.00
N VAL A 127 -6.49 -10.54 -2.96
CA VAL A 127 -5.18 -10.58 -2.30
C VAL A 127 -5.08 -9.42 -1.35
N VAL A 128 -4.74 -9.71 -0.09
CA VAL A 128 -4.43 -8.72 0.93
C VAL A 128 -2.93 -8.49 0.94
N ILE A 129 -2.51 -7.24 0.82
CA ILE A 129 -1.11 -6.81 0.72
C ILE A 129 -0.80 -5.92 1.91
N SER A 130 0.18 -6.30 2.72
CA SER A 130 0.50 -5.62 3.97
C SER A 130 2.02 -5.48 4.14
N PRO A 131 2.52 -4.47 4.87
CA PRO A 131 3.94 -4.40 5.18
C PRO A 131 4.41 -5.62 5.96
N VAL A 132 5.61 -6.12 5.69
CA VAL A 132 6.17 -7.27 6.42
C VAL A 132 6.16 -7.05 7.93
N GLY A 133 5.82 -8.10 8.69
CA GLY A 133 5.76 -8.05 10.15
C GLY A 133 4.51 -7.38 10.73
N THR A 134 3.54 -6.98 9.88
CA THR A 134 2.22 -6.55 10.34
C THR A 134 1.28 -7.75 10.44
N ASN A 135 0.49 -7.80 11.52
CA ASN A 135 -0.60 -8.78 11.60
C ASN A 135 -1.76 -8.27 10.76
N LEU A 136 -2.35 -9.16 9.96
CA LEU A 136 -3.55 -8.82 9.21
C LEU A 136 -4.72 -8.62 10.18
N ALA A 137 -5.25 -7.39 10.18
CA ALA A 137 -6.38 -7.03 11.01
C ALA A 137 -7.65 -7.75 10.57
N THR A 138 -8.48 -8.14 11.53
CA THR A 138 -9.82 -8.72 11.28
C THR A 138 -10.94 -7.69 11.41
N THR A 139 -10.61 -6.47 11.84
CA THR A 139 -11.49 -5.32 12.07
C THR A 139 -11.03 -4.15 11.20
N GLU A 140 -11.95 -3.23 10.91
CA GLU A 140 -11.63 -2.01 10.15
C GLU A 140 -10.68 -1.11 10.93
N ALA A 141 -10.93 -0.91 12.23
CA ALA A 141 -10.16 0.01 13.08
C ALA A 141 -8.67 -0.35 13.23
N ASP A 142 -8.30 -1.62 13.09
CA ASP A 142 -6.91 -2.08 13.22
C ASP A 142 -6.24 -2.29 11.84
N SER A 143 -6.93 -1.93 10.75
CA SER A 143 -6.50 -2.25 9.38
C SER A 143 -5.31 -1.40 8.90
N CYS A 144 -4.29 -2.07 8.36
CA CYS A 144 -3.15 -1.43 7.70
C CYS A 144 -2.66 -2.26 6.51
N HIS A 145 -3.47 -2.32 5.46
CA HIS A 145 -3.22 -3.14 4.28
C HIS A 145 -4.01 -2.66 3.05
N VAL A 146 -3.66 -3.18 1.87
CA VAL A 146 -4.38 -2.97 0.62
C VAL A 146 -5.06 -4.27 0.21
N VAL A 147 -6.32 -4.23 -0.21
CA VAL A 147 -7.04 -5.37 -0.76
C VAL A 147 -7.18 -5.19 -2.27
N TYR A 148 -6.65 -6.14 -3.02
CA TYR A 148 -6.85 -6.29 -4.46
C TYR A 148 -7.94 -7.34 -4.70
N VAL A 149 -9.07 -6.95 -5.28
CA VAL A 149 -10.12 -7.87 -5.72
C VAL A 149 -10.04 -8.01 -7.24
N GLN A 150 -9.94 -9.25 -7.73
CA GLN A 150 -9.83 -9.52 -9.16
C GLN A 150 -11.01 -8.96 -9.97
N SER A 151 -10.79 -8.80 -11.27
CA SER A 151 -11.85 -8.44 -12.21
C SER A 151 -13.00 -9.46 -12.17
N THR A 152 -14.24 -8.97 -12.23
CA THR A 152 -15.46 -9.77 -12.20
C THR A 152 -16.09 -9.99 -13.58
N GLY A 153 -15.48 -9.47 -14.65
CA GLY A 153 -15.94 -9.68 -16.03
C GLY A 153 -15.26 -8.80 -17.06
N ASP A 154 -15.60 -9.01 -18.32
CA ASP A 154 -15.03 -8.31 -19.48
C ASP A 154 -15.03 -6.79 -19.33
N GLY A 155 -13.83 -6.19 -19.47
CA GLY A 155 -13.65 -4.75 -19.37
C GLY A 155 -13.88 -4.15 -17.97
N ILE A 156 -14.21 -4.98 -16.96
CA ILE A 156 -14.36 -4.54 -15.58
C ILE A 156 -12.98 -4.51 -14.91
N LYS A 157 -12.60 -3.36 -14.36
CA LYS A 157 -11.33 -3.21 -13.66
C LYS A 157 -11.35 -3.94 -12.31
N PRO A 158 -10.22 -4.47 -11.85
CA PRO A 158 -10.04 -4.92 -10.47
C PRO A 158 -10.35 -3.79 -9.48
N ILE A 159 -10.88 -4.15 -8.32
CA ILE A 159 -11.16 -3.18 -7.24
C ILE A 159 -9.97 -3.19 -6.29
N ILE A 160 -9.38 -2.03 -6.05
CA ILE A 160 -8.24 -1.87 -5.14
C ILE A 160 -8.65 -0.93 -4.02
N THR A 161 -8.71 -1.45 -2.80
CA THR A 161 -9.13 -0.71 -1.62
C THR A 161 -7.99 -0.62 -0.62
N VAL A 162 -7.73 0.59 -0.11
CA VAL A 162 -6.76 0.82 0.96
C VAL A 162 -7.51 0.88 2.28
N TYR A 163 -7.10 0.07 3.25
CA TYR A 163 -7.60 0.08 4.61
C TYR A 163 -6.44 0.48 5.53
N ALA A 164 -6.51 1.68 6.09
CA ALA A 164 -5.39 2.31 6.79
C ALA A 164 -5.77 2.92 8.15
N ASP A 165 -6.96 2.59 8.68
CA ASP A 165 -7.47 3.20 9.92
C ASP A 165 -6.66 2.80 11.16
N GLY A 166 -5.95 1.67 11.09
CA GLY A 166 -5.04 1.17 12.12
C GLY A 166 -3.55 1.34 11.80
N CYS A 167 -3.21 2.09 10.75
CA CYS A 167 -1.84 2.49 10.46
C CYS A 167 -1.39 3.62 11.41
#